data_AF-A0A1A9UET8-F1
#
_entry.id   AF-A0A1A9UET8-F1
#
_cell.length_a   1.000
_cell.length_b   1.000
_cell.length_c   1.000
_cell.angle_alpha   90.00
_cell.angle_beta   90.00
_cell.angle_gamma   90.00
#
_symmetry.space_group_name_H-M   'P 1'
#
loop_
_entity.id
_entity.type
_entity.pdbx_description
1 polymer ?
#
loop_
_entity_poly.entity_id
_entity_poly.type
_entity_poly.pdbx_seq_one_letter_code
_entity_poly.pdbx_strand_id
1 'polypeptide(L)'
;MEATCNSETPLRACVFDEETKQLRMPKTYRSTGESLNHTVSNLSVDAVAFVPSVLQHQQQSRIQNNYSQKMPHQEQQQTYGSSGHYSHSQLQHQQQQHHPTVIHCLNQNPGQFDAIATRFLTIFEGMENNTFVLSNAMEDIFNESIKNPNFRYMGAKLYNLLHMLNPRKDSLFHTLLKCKLDFHQNEVKEYIKTNQQNKVRETALFLAELYMQLRGEEFRIHLIAENIVYSLKQLLSKENADNVRCICLTLKLAGYDLTADCPDDMKEIIVELNAINNRSPGKYPLAANVISLEKNNWGRKISGSESPIEGNKLMEPPRSSDDPVFYGPDGSVITDEECEFLTTSANGIPGSIDNDEIDNDSDVDLDPEMDEETEHAYKEFIRQSANS
;
A
#
# COMPACT_ATOMS: atom_id res chain seq x y z
N MET A 1 30.31 -45.92 -12.03
CA MET A 1 29.66 -47.11 -11.43
C MET A 1 30.43 -47.39 -10.15
N GLU A 2 29.84 -47.19 -8.98
CA GLU A 2 30.45 -47.69 -7.73
C GLU A 2 29.38 -47.80 -6.64
N ALA A 3 29.34 -48.98 -6.02
CA ALA A 3 28.53 -49.43 -4.89
C ALA A 3 29.17 -50.78 -4.49
N THR A 4 29.21 -51.25 -3.24
CA THR A 4 28.47 -50.97 -2.00
C THR A 4 29.45 -50.87 -0.79
N CYS A 5 29.15 -50.24 0.36
CA CYS A 5 28.28 -50.73 1.46
C CYS A 5 28.65 -52.18 1.90
N ASN A 6 28.76 -52.58 3.17
CA ASN A 6 28.67 -51.91 4.50
C ASN A 6 29.17 -52.94 5.57
N SER A 7 29.31 -52.74 6.90
CA SER A 7 29.41 -51.60 7.85
C SER A 7 29.55 -52.17 9.28
N GLU A 8 30.32 -51.57 10.21
CA GLU A 8 30.10 -51.73 11.66
C GLU A 8 30.90 -50.74 12.54
N THR A 9 30.26 -50.16 13.56
CA THR A 9 30.87 -49.49 14.75
C THR A 9 29.76 -49.22 15.80
N PRO A 10 30.08 -49.15 17.12
CA PRO A 10 29.08 -49.46 18.15
C PRO A 10 28.22 -48.28 18.63
N LEU A 11 27.07 -48.65 19.22
CA LEU A 11 26.10 -47.76 19.85
C LEU A 11 26.72 -46.89 20.94
N ARG A 12 26.45 -45.58 20.89
CA ARG A 12 26.64 -44.63 21.99
C ARG A 12 25.26 -44.09 22.37
N ALA A 13 24.86 -44.26 23.62
CA ALA A 13 23.59 -43.73 24.11
C ALA A 13 23.63 -42.20 24.14
N CYS A 14 22.69 -41.55 23.47
CA CYS A 14 22.39 -40.14 23.65
C CYS A 14 21.33 -40.01 24.75
N VAL A 15 21.62 -39.18 25.76
CA VAL A 15 20.60 -38.74 26.73
C VAL A 15 19.74 -37.67 26.03
N PHE A 16 18.43 -37.81 26.12
CA PHE A 16 17.51 -36.73 25.78
C PHE A 16 17.31 -35.87 27.03
N ASP A 17 17.97 -34.72 27.09
CA ASP A 17 17.59 -33.64 28.01
C ASP A 17 16.36 -32.94 27.43
N GLU A 18 15.18 -33.44 27.78
CA GLU A 18 13.88 -32.89 27.38
C GLU A 18 13.57 -31.62 28.18
N GLU A 19 14.31 -30.54 27.90
CA GLU A 19 14.14 -29.26 28.58
C GLU A 19 12.85 -28.56 28.10
N THR A 20 11.74 -28.87 28.78
CA THR A 20 10.41 -28.30 28.49
C THR A 20 10.40 -26.79 28.70
N LYS A 21 10.65 -26.02 27.63
CA LYS A 21 10.50 -24.56 27.63
C LYS A 21 9.10 -24.17 28.10
N GLN A 22 9.03 -23.43 29.20
CA GLN A 22 7.76 -22.97 29.76
C GLN A 22 7.12 -21.92 28.83
N LEU A 23 5.81 -22.06 28.59
CA LEU A 23 5.02 -21.06 27.87
C LEU A 23 5.08 -19.71 28.58
N ARG A 24 5.21 -18.61 27.83
CA ARG A 24 5.24 -17.25 28.40
C ARG A 24 3.88 -16.94 29.04
N MET A 25 3.83 -16.90 30.38
CA MET A 25 2.59 -16.60 31.10
C MET A 25 2.10 -15.17 30.82
N PRO A 26 0.78 -14.97 30.58
CA PRO A 26 0.18 -13.63 30.58
C PRO A 26 0.42 -12.92 31.92
N LYS A 27 0.65 -11.60 31.87
CA LYS A 27 0.73 -10.75 33.07
C LYS A 27 -0.65 -10.61 33.71
N THR A 28 -1.04 -11.56 34.56
CA THR A 28 -2.25 -11.44 35.39
C THR A 28 -2.16 -10.19 36.26
N TYR A 29 -3.08 -9.25 36.09
CA TYR A 29 -3.11 -7.99 36.83
C TYR A 29 -3.48 -8.27 38.30
N ARG A 30 -2.46 -8.50 39.14
CA ARG A 30 -2.65 -8.82 40.55
C ARG A 30 -3.00 -7.52 41.29
N SER A 31 -4.26 -7.38 41.70
CA SER A 31 -4.73 -6.21 42.45
C SER A 31 -4.15 -6.20 43.88
N THR A 32 -2.93 -5.68 44.02
CA THR A 32 -2.31 -5.35 45.31
C THR A 32 -2.61 -3.89 45.63
N GLY A 33 -3.59 -3.67 46.49
CA GLY A 33 -4.07 -2.33 46.84
C GLY A 33 -3.11 -1.56 47.76
N GLU A 34 -2.17 -0.83 47.18
CA GLU A 34 -1.42 0.25 47.85
C GLU A 34 -1.52 1.54 47.04
N SER A 35 -1.69 2.69 47.71
CA SER A 35 -2.05 3.95 47.06
C SER A 35 -0.85 4.75 46.53
N LEU A 36 -0.85 5.07 45.25
CA LEU A 36 -0.02 6.13 44.65
C LEU A 36 -0.85 7.03 43.71
N ASN A 37 -0.41 8.27 43.54
CA ASN A 37 -1.24 9.36 43.03
C ASN A 37 -1.12 9.60 41.51
N HIS A 38 -2.24 10.09 40.95
CA HIS A 38 -2.36 10.82 39.68
C HIS A 38 -1.84 10.17 38.38
N THR A 39 -2.80 9.74 37.55
CA THR A 39 -2.97 10.38 36.23
C THR A 39 -4.45 10.39 35.87
N VAL A 40 -5.02 11.56 35.56
CA VAL A 40 -6.40 11.65 35.07
C VAL A 40 -6.38 11.48 33.55
N SER A 41 -7.11 10.50 33.04
CA SER A 41 -7.23 10.24 31.61
C SER A 41 -8.11 11.31 30.93
N ASN A 42 -7.50 12.16 30.09
CA ASN A 42 -8.21 13.15 29.27
C ASN A 42 -8.94 12.53 28.06
N LEU A 43 -9.56 11.36 28.25
CA LEU A 43 -10.46 10.74 27.27
C LEU A 43 -11.90 11.12 27.65
N SER A 44 -12.53 11.93 26.80
CA SER A 44 -13.94 12.28 26.98
C SER A 44 -14.83 11.07 26.68
N VAL A 45 -15.83 10.82 27.51
CA VAL A 45 -16.88 9.83 27.24
C VAL A 45 -17.76 10.29 26.06
N ASP A 46 -17.91 11.60 25.87
CA ASP A 46 -18.66 12.22 24.77
C ASP A 46 -17.85 12.36 23.47
N ALA A 47 -16.91 11.44 23.22
CA ALA A 47 -16.13 11.43 21.98
C ALA A 47 -17.03 11.00 20.80
N VAL A 48 -17.24 11.89 19.82
CA VAL A 48 -18.09 11.62 18.64
C VAL A 48 -17.48 10.49 17.82
N ALA A 49 -18.10 9.31 17.90
CA ALA A 49 -17.71 8.14 17.12
C ALA A 49 -17.87 8.38 15.61
N PHE A 50 -17.01 7.74 14.81
CA PHE A 50 -17.03 7.84 13.36
C PHE A 50 -18.18 6.99 12.79
N VAL A 51 -19.36 7.59 12.64
CA VAL A 51 -20.54 6.94 12.05
C VAL A 51 -20.56 7.15 10.52
N PRO A 52 -20.54 6.09 9.69
CA PRO A 52 -20.73 6.23 8.24
C PRO A 52 -22.11 6.78 7.89
N SER A 53 -22.17 7.91 7.19
CA SER A 53 -23.43 8.62 6.89
C SER A 53 -24.18 8.01 5.69
N VAL A 54 -24.77 6.82 5.90
CA VAL A 54 -25.51 6.08 4.85
C VAL A 54 -26.83 6.78 4.47
N LEU A 55 -27.46 7.51 5.39
CA LEU A 55 -28.86 7.95 5.27
C LEU A 55 -29.12 9.23 4.44
N GLN A 56 -28.09 9.93 3.93
CA GLN A 56 -28.32 11.13 3.11
C GLN A 56 -28.50 10.87 1.60
N HIS A 57 -28.17 9.68 1.09
CA HIS A 57 -28.09 9.46 -0.36
C HIS A 57 -29.42 9.28 -1.11
N GLN A 58 -30.54 8.99 -0.43
CA GLN A 58 -31.82 8.71 -1.11
C GLN A 58 -32.49 9.92 -1.80
N GLN A 59 -32.09 11.16 -1.52
CA GLN A 59 -32.78 12.34 -2.09
C GLN A 59 -32.20 12.83 -3.43
N GLN A 60 -30.93 12.58 -3.74
CA GLN A 60 -30.31 13.09 -4.98
C GLN A 60 -30.64 12.24 -6.22
N SER A 61 -30.94 10.95 -6.05
CA SER A 61 -31.23 9.99 -7.13
C SER A 61 -32.44 10.35 -8.02
N ARG A 62 -33.31 11.27 -7.59
CA ARG A 62 -34.55 11.63 -8.32
C ARG A 62 -34.39 12.72 -9.39
N ILE A 63 -33.30 13.50 -9.38
CA ILE A 63 -33.19 14.70 -10.23
C ILE A 63 -32.63 14.40 -11.63
N GLN A 64 -31.84 13.33 -11.78
CA GLN A 64 -31.01 13.13 -12.99
C GLN A 64 -31.68 12.29 -14.11
N ASN A 65 -32.82 11.64 -13.84
CA ASN A 65 -33.53 10.77 -14.81
C ASN A 65 -34.25 11.51 -15.95
N ASN A 66 -34.16 12.84 -16.06
CA ASN A 66 -35.00 13.65 -16.95
C ASN A 66 -34.28 14.24 -18.18
N TYR A 67 -33.03 13.82 -18.45
CA TYR A 67 -32.25 14.24 -19.63
C TYR A 67 -31.80 13.06 -20.48
N SER A 68 -32.75 12.39 -21.14
CA SER A 68 -32.47 11.34 -22.15
C SER A 68 -33.58 11.23 -23.19
N GLN A 69 -33.76 12.28 -24.01
CA GLN A 69 -34.53 12.16 -25.26
C GLN A 69 -34.20 13.25 -26.29
N LYS A 70 -33.35 12.90 -27.27
CA LYS A 70 -33.48 13.16 -28.73
C LYS A 70 -32.13 13.08 -29.44
N MET A 71 -31.96 12.03 -30.24
CA MET A 71 -31.08 11.99 -31.42
C MET A 71 -31.91 11.47 -32.60
N PRO A 72 -31.76 12.00 -33.82
CA PRO A 72 -32.55 11.58 -34.97
C PRO A 72 -32.07 10.22 -35.51
N HIS A 73 -32.99 9.41 -36.03
CA HIS A 73 -32.62 8.21 -36.78
C HIS A 73 -32.03 8.57 -38.15
N GLN A 74 -31.00 7.84 -38.57
CA GLN A 74 -30.70 7.59 -39.98
C GLN A 74 -30.81 6.09 -40.22
N GLU A 75 -31.52 5.71 -41.28
CA GLU A 75 -31.64 4.31 -41.69
C GLU A 75 -30.32 3.84 -42.33
N GLN A 76 -29.89 2.63 -41.99
CA GLN A 76 -28.93 1.87 -42.80
C GLN A 76 -29.50 0.48 -43.09
N GLN A 77 -29.40 0.09 -44.36
CA GLN A 77 -29.99 -1.15 -44.86
C GLN A 77 -29.16 -2.37 -44.45
N GLN A 78 -29.83 -3.48 -44.15
CA GLN A 78 -29.18 -4.74 -43.84
C GLN A 78 -28.64 -5.40 -45.12
N THR A 79 -27.36 -5.74 -45.13
CA THR A 79 -26.77 -6.71 -46.07
C THR A 79 -26.01 -7.75 -45.26
N TYR A 80 -26.38 -9.02 -45.40
CA TYR A 80 -25.75 -10.13 -44.66
C TYR A 80 -24.38 -10.47 -45.28
N GLY A 81 -23.34 -10.53 -44.46
CA GLY A 81 -21.99 -10.94 -44.87
C GLY A 81 -21.16 -11.39 -43.66
N SER A 82 -20.62 -12.60 -43.70
CA SER A 82 -19.95 -13.22 -42.55
C SER A 82 -18.42 -13.08 -42.63
N SER A 83 -17.82 -12.38 -41.67
CA SER A 83 -16.50 -12.69 -41.07
C SER A 83 -16.19 -11.70 -39.93
N GLY A 84 -15.72 -12.22 -38.79
CA GLY A 84 -15.49 -11.43 -37.58
C GLY A 84 -14.21 -10.60 -37.61
N HIS A 85 -14.24 -9.40 -38.20
CA HIS A 85 -13.24 -8.36 -38.00
C HIS A 85 -13.82 -7.23 -37.14
N TYR A 86 -13.75 -7.37 -35.81
CA TYR A 86 -13.93 -6.23 -34.91
C TYR A 86 -12.84 -5.20 -35.24
N SER A 87 -13.24 -3.96 -35.51
CA SER A 87 -12.28 -2.95 -35.97
C SER A 87 -11.41 -2.48 -34.81
N HIS A 88 -10.09 -2.46 -35.01
CA HIS A 88 -9.11 -2.07 -33.98
C HIS A 88 -9.41 -0.68 -33.37
N SER A 89 -9.95 0.23 -34.17
CA SER A 89 -10.45 1.55 -33.74
C SER A 89 -11.61 1.51 -32.74
N GLN A 90 -12.52 0.53 -32.85
CA GLN A 90 -13.65 0.35 -31.94
C GLN A 90 -13.18 -0.16 -30.57
N LEU A 91 -12.24 -1.12 -30.55
CA LEU A 91 -11.61 -1.61 -29.31
C LEU A 91 -10.85 -0.48 -28.61
N GLN A 92 -10.07 0.33 -29.35
CA GLN A 92 -9.42 1.52 -28.80
C GLN A 92 -10.41 2.50 -28.15
N HIS A 93 -11.50 2.83 -28.83
CA HIS A 93 -12.54 3.73 -28.29
C HIS A 93 -13.21 3.15 -27.04
N GLN A 94 -13.44 1.83 -27.01
CA GLN A 94 -14.05 1.16 -25.86
C GLN A 94 -13.15 1.20 -24.62
N GLN A 95 -11.86 0.84 -24.75
CA GLN A 95 -10.93 0.88 -23.61
C GLN A 95 -10.70 2.32 -23.10
N GLN A 96 -10.72 3.33 -23.98
CA GLN A 96 -10.66 4.75 -23.58
C GLN A 96 -11.82 5.19 -22.67
N GLN A 97 -13.00 4.59 -22.74
CA GLN A 97 -14.10 4.89 -21.81
C GLN A 97 -13.98 4.11 -20.49
N HIS A 98 -13.43 2.89 -20.54
CA HIS A 98 -13.32 2.04 -19.36
C HIS A 98 -12.22 2.47 -18.39
N HIS A 99 -11.12 3.07 -18.87
CA HIS A 99 -10.04 3.50 -17.99
C HIS A 99 -10.43 4.65 -17.01
N PRO A 100 -11.05 5.77 -17.45
CA PRO A 100 -11.58 6.78 -16.52
C PRO A 100 -12.64 6.25 -15.56
N THR A 101 -13.39 5.21 -15.97
CA THR A 101 -14.33 4.51 -15.10
C THR A 101 -13.60 3.79 -13.96
N VAL A 102 -12.47 3.12 -14.23
CA VAL A 102 -11.62 2.51 -13.19
C VAL A 102 -11.08 3.55 -12.21
N ILE A 103 -10.57 4.69 -12.71
CA ILE A 103 -10.12 5.81 -11.87
C ILE A 103 -11.25 6.28 -10.95
N HIS A 104 -12.47 6.46 -11.48
CA HIS A 104 -13.61 6.91 -10.71
C HIS A 104 -14.03 5.89 -9.64
N CYS A 105 -14.11 4.59 -9.97
CA CYS A 105 -14.47 3.54 -9.02
C CYS A 105 -13.48 3.45 -7.85
N LEU A 106 -12.17 3.49 -8.13
CA LEU A 106 -11.13 3.46 -7.08
C LEU A 106 -11.12 4.72 -6.21
N ASN A 107 -11.49 5.87 -6.77
CA ASN A 107 -11.65 7.12 -6.03
C ASN A 107 -12.81 7.09 -5.03
N GLN A 108 -13.89 6.35 -5.33
CA GLN A 108 -15.03 6.19 -4.42
C GLN A 108 -14.84 5.02 -3.44
N ASN A 109 -14.27 3.91 -3.92
CA ASN A 109 -14.17 2.64 -3.19
C ASN A 109 -12.74 2.07 -3.22
N PRO A 110 -11.76 2.66 -2.50
CA PRO A 110 -10.37 2.19 -2.50
C PRO A 110 -10.22 0.74 -2.01
N GLY A 111 -11.12 0.25 -1.16
CA GLY A 111 -11.14 -1.14 -0.70
C GLY A 111 -11.55 -2.17 -1.76
N GLN A 112 -12.02 -1.74 -2.95
CA GLN A 112 -12.34 -2.63 -4.07
C GLN A 112 -11.15 -2.83 -5.03
N PHE A 113 -9.92 -2.43 -4.64
CA PHE A 113 -8.78 -2.40 -5.55
C PHE A 113 -8.57 -3.72 -6.29
N ASP A 114 -8.54 -4.86 -5.58
CA ASP A 114 -8.09 -6.12 -6.18
C ASP A 114 -9.15 -6.70 -7.14
N ALA A 115 -10.44 -6.51 -6.84
CA ALA A 115 -11.54 -6.82 -7.78
C ALA A 115 -11.53 -5.93 -9.03
N ILE A 116 -11.10 -4.67 -8.89
CA ILE A 116 -10.95 -3.72 -10.00
C ILE A 116 -9.65 -4.00 -10.80
N ALA A 117 -8.59 -4.48 -10.14
CA ALA A 117 -7.28 -4.76 -10.72
C ALA A 117 -7.33 -5.85 -11.81
N THR A 118 -8.07 -6.95 -11.58
CA THR A 118 -8.27 -7.99 -12.60
C THR A 118 -8.93 -7.42 -13.84
N ARG A 119 -10.03 -6.66 -13.68
CA ARG A 119 -10.72 -6.00 -14.79
C ARG A 119 -9.84 -4.98 -15.50
N PHE A 120 -9.00 -4.25 -14.78
CA PHE A 120 -8.04 -3.31 -15.34
C PHE A 120 -6.99 -4.03 -16.21
N LEU A 121 -6.43 -5.15 -15.77
CA LEU A 121 -5.49 -5.94 -16.58
C LEU A 121 -6.16 -6.45 -17.88
N THR A 122 -7.37 -7.00 -17.81
CA THR A 122 -8.12 -7.46 -19.00
C THR A 122 -8.47 -6.32 -19.98
N ILE A 123 -8.50 -5.05 -19.53
CA ILE A 123 -8.69 -3.89 -20.42
C ILE A 123 -7.44 -3.60 -21.27
N PHE A 124 -6.24 -3.96 -20.80
CA PHE A 124 -4.97 -3.70 -21.49
C PHE A 124 -4.27 -4.96 -22.04
N GLU A 125 -4.85 -6.14 -21.86
CA GLU A 125 -4.37 -7.40 -22.40
C GLU A 125 -4.27 -7.35 -23.95
N GLY A 126 -3.10 -7.70 -24.50
CA GLY A 126 -2.80 -7.60 -25.93
C GLY A 126 -2.58 -6.17 -26.45
N MET A 127 -2.55 -5.17 -25.56
CA MET A 127 -2.34 -3.76 -25.87
C MET A 127 -1.07 -3.17 -25.23
N GLU A 128 -0.24 -4.01 -24.61
CA GLU A 128 1.00 -3.66 -23.89
C GLU A 128 2.09 -3.03 -24.77
N ASN A 129 1.98 -3.20 -26.09
CA ASN A 129 2.83 -2.58 -27.10
C ASN A 129 2.10 -1.49 -27.93
N ASN A 130 0.87 -1.09 -27.58
CA ASN A 130 0.13 -0.04 -28.27
C ASN A 130 0.44 1.36 -27.69
N THR A 131 1.29 2.12 -28.40
CA THR A 131 1.73 3.46 -27.98
C THR A 131 0.60 4.38 -27.55
N PHE A 132 -0.49 4.47 -28.33
CA PHE A 132 -1.58 5.42 -28.08
C PHE A 132 -2.42 5.03 -26.86
N VAL A 133 -2.78 3.75 -26.72
CA VAL A 133 -3.60 3.29 -25.59
C VAL A 133 -2.81 3.32 -24.29
N LEU A 134 -1.54 2.88 -24.30
CA LEU A 134 -0.71 2.90 -23.10
C LEU A 134 -0.29 4.32 -22.70
N SER A 135 0.02 5.22 -23.66
CA SER A 135 0.37 6.61 -23.34
C SER A 135 -0.80 7.36 -22.70
N ASN A 136 -2.02 7.20 -23.23
CA ASN A 136 -3.20 7.87 -22.68
C ASN A 136 -3.50 7.36 -21.25
N ALA A 137 -3.46 6.04 -21.02
CA ALA A 137 -3.71 5.48 -19.70
C ALA A 137 -2.66 5.91 -18.66
N MET A 138 -1.36 5.91 -19.04
CA MET A 138 -0.31 6.42 -18.16
C MET A 138 -0.51 7.91 -17.84
N GLU A 139 -0.84 8.73 -18.85
CA GLU A 139 -1.08 10.16 -18.70
C GLU A 139 -2.28 10.47 -17.80
N ASP A 140 -3.41 9.76 -17.97
CA ASP A 140 -4.62 9.90 -17.16
C ASP A 140 -4.37 9.52 -15.69
N ILE A 141 -3.73 8.37 -15.43
CA ILE A 141 -3.38 7.94 -14.07
C ILE A 141 -2.43 8.94 -13.42
N PHE A 142 -1.39 9.40 -14.14
CA PHE A 142 -0.43 10.37 -13.62
C PHE A 142 -1.13 11.66 -13.21
N ASN A 143 -1.99 12.20 -14.08
CA ASN A 143 -2.65 13.48 -13.89
C ASN A 143 -3.70 13.46 -12.78
N GLU A 144 -4.42 12.36 -12.57
CA GLU A 144 -5.27 12.23 -11.36
C GLU A 144 -4.42 12.03 -10.10
N SER A 145 -3.32 11.26 -10.16
CA SER A 145 -2.47 10.97 -8.98
C SER A 145 -1.75 12.19 -8.41
N ILE A 146 -1.38 13.17 -9.25
CA ILE A 146 -0.85 14.47 -8.80
C ILE A 146 -1.95 15.46 -8.39
N LYS A 147 -3.20 15.23 -8.80
CA LYS A 147 -4.35 16.11 -8.52
C LYS A 147 -5.08 15.70 -7.23
N ASN A 148 -5.04 14.42 -6.89
CA ASN A 148 -5.87 13.81 -5.86
C ASN A 148 -5.01 12.95 -4.91
N PRO A 149 -4.63 13.46 -3.73
CA PRO A 149 -3.80 12.74 -2.77
C PRO A 149 -4.36 11.40 -2.29
N ASN A 150 -5.69 11.22 -2.30
CA ASN A 150 -6.34 9.96 -1.92
C ASN A 150 -6.19 8.90 -3.02
N PHE A 151 -6.19 9.33 -4.29
CA PHE A 151 -5.97 8.44 -5.43
C PHE A 151 -4.50 8.04 -5.59
N ARG A 152 -3.55 8.91 -5.20
CA ARG A 152 -2.11 8.81 -5.50
C ARG A 152 -1.50 7.41 -5.29
N TYR A 153 -1.77 6.77 -4.16
CA TYR A 153 -1.30 5.40 -3.85
C TYR A 153 -1.94 4.35 -4.79
N MET A 154 -3.24 4.44 -5.05
CA MET A 154 -3.94 3.53 -5.97
C MET A 154 -3.50 3.75 -7.42
N GLY A 155 -3.23 4.99 -7.84
CA GLY A 155 -2.62 5.30 -9.13
C GLY A 155 -1.21 4.73 -9.28
N ALA A 156 -0.42 4.73 -8.21
CA ALA A 156 0.88 4.06 -8.18
C ALA A 156 0.73 2.52 -8.30
N LYS A 157 -0.24 1.90 -7.63
CA LYS A 157 -0.59 0.48 -7.84
C LYS A 157 -1.05 0.20 -9.29
N LEU A 158 -1.88 1.06 -9.90
CA LEU A 158 -2.29 0.92 -11.30
C LEU A 158 -1.10 1.04 -12.28
N TYR A 159 -0.14 1.93 -12.01
CA TYR A 159 1.11 2.01 -12.76
C TYR A 159 1.92 0.71 -12.67
N ASN A 160 1.93 0.05 -11.51
CA ASN A 160 2.54 -1.28 -11.37
C ASN A 160 1.76 -2.35 -12.17
N LEU A 161 0.43 -2.32 -12.18
CA LEU A 161 -0.35 -3.20 -13.07
C LEU A 161 0.00 -2.99 -14.56
N LEU A 162 0.15 -1.74 -15.01
CA LEU A 162 0.61 -1.45 -16.38
C LEU A 162 2.04 -1.92 -16.66
N HIS A 163 2.93 -1.86 -15.67
CA HIS A 163 4.28 -2.42 -15.76
C HIS A 163 4.24 -3.94 -15.93
N MET A 164 3.42 -4.64 -15.14
CA MET A 164 3.31 -6.10 -15.14
C MET A 164 2.75 -6.70 -16.44
N LEU A 165 2.08 -5.90 -17.29
CA LEU A 165 1.70 -6.33 -18.65
C LEU A 165 2.91 -6.65 -19.54
N ASN A 166 4.02 -5.91 -19.37
CA ASN A 166 5.26 -6.14 -20.10
C ASN A 166 6.47 -5.67 -19.25
N PRO A 167 6.92 -6.49 -18.29
CA PRO A 167 7.98 -6.13 -17.36
C PRO A 167 9.38 -6.16 -17.98
N ARG A 168 9.52 -6.26 -19.31
CA ARG A 168 10.84 -6.21 -19.98
C ARG A 168 11.50 -4.83 -19.88
N LYS A 169 12.84 -4.79 -19.83
CA LYS A 169 13.62 -3.54 -19.70
C LYS A 169 13.50 -2.62 -20.94
N ASP A 170 13.15 -3.19 -22.09
CA ASP A 170 12.94 -2.52 -23.38
C ASP A 170 11.45 -2.28 -23.71
N SER A 171 10.54 -2.44 -22.75
CA SER A 171 9.10 -2.29 -23.02
C SER A 171 8.66 -0.85 -23.27
N LEU A 172 7.54 -0.72 -24.00
CA LEU A 172 6.89 0.55 -24.27
C LEU A 172 6.59 1.35 -22.99
N PHE A 173 6.19 0.67 -21.91
CA PHE A 173 5.96 1.28 -20.59
C PHE A 173 7.17 2.06 -20.09
N HIS A 174 8.38 1.47 -20.12
CA HIS A 174 9.59 2.17 -19.68
C HIS A 174 10.01 3.30 -20.62
N THR A 175 9.75 3.15 -21.91
CA THR A 175 9.99 4.21 -22.90
C THR A 175 9.09 5.42 -22.61
N LEU A 176 7.79 5.21 -22.41
CA LEU A 176 6.82 6.25 -22.07
C LEU A 176 7.08 6.87 -20.70
N LEU A 177 7.38 6.05 -19.68
CA LEU A 177 7.73 6.52 -18.33
C LEU A 177 8.98 7.40 -18.37
N LYS A 178 10.03 7.00 -19.10
CA LYS A 178 11.22 7.83 -19.28
C LYS A 178 10.87 9.16 -19.96
N CYS A 179 10.12 9.16 -21.06
CA CYS A 179 9.72 10.41 -21.72
C CYS A 179 8.91 11.35 -20.79
N LYS A 180 8.03 10.80 -19.93
CA LYS A 180 7.26 11.58 -18.94
C LYS A 180 8.16 12.18 -17.85
N LEU A 181 9.17 11.43 -17.37
CA LEU A 181 10.14 11.89 -16.39
C LEU A 181 11.11 12.93 -16.97
N ASP A 182 11.70 12.66 -18.15
CA ASP A 182 12.58 13.59 -18.88
C ASP A 182 11.84 14.93 -19.15
N PHE A 183 10.55 14.87 -19.51
CA PHE A 183 9.70 16.06 -19.66
C PHE A 183 9.51 16.81 -18.32
N HIS A 184 9.10 16.11 -17.26
CA HIS A 184 8.90 16.70 -15.93
C HIS A 184 10.18 17.38 -15.40
N GLN A 185 11.35 16.73 -15.52
CA GLN A 185 12.63 17.27 -15.05
C GLN A 185 12.98 18.62 -15.72
N ASN A 186 12.57 18.81 -16.97
CA ASN A 186 12.69 20.09 -17.67
C ASN A 186 11.68 21.13 -17.15
N GLU A 187 10.42 20.75 -16.91
CA GLU A 187 9.39 21.67 -16.38
C GLU A 187 9.67 22.16 -14.95
N VAL A 188 10.24 21.31 -14.07
CA VAL A 188 10.50 21.65 -12.64
C VAL A 188 11.22 23.00 -12.51
N LYS A 189 12.22 23.27 -13.36
CA LYS A 189 12.98 24.54 -13.34
C LYS A 189 12.07 25.76 -13.55
N GLU A 190 11.14 25.68 -14.50
CA GLU A 190 10.18 26.75 -14.76
C GLU A 190 9.10 26.81 -13.69
N TYR A 191 8.69 25.69 -13.10
CA TYR A 191 7.76 25.68 -11.96
C TYR A 191 8.35 26.31 -10.69
N ILE A 192 9.64 26.13 -10.41
CA ILE A 192 10.32 26.86 -9.33
C ILE A 192 10.38 28.37 -9.63
N LYS A 193 10.77 28.78 -10.85
CA LYS A 193 10.86 30.19 -11.27
C LYS A 193 9.51 30.91 -11.23
N THR A 194 8.47 30.28 -11.76
CA THR A 194 7.11 30.84 -11.86
C THR A 194 6.26 30.65 -10.59
N ASN A 195 6.88 30.21 -9.49
CA ASN A 195 6.25 29.96 -8.20
C ASN A 195 5.14 28.87 -8.21
N GLN A 196 5.07 28.04 -9.27
CA GLN A 196 4.19 26.87 -9.39
C GLN A 196 4.73 25.64 -8.61
N GLN A 197 5.40 25.86 -7.48
CA GLN A 197 6.05 24.82 -6.66
C GLN A 197 5.09 23.68 -6.26
N ASN A 198 3.78 23.95 -6.20
CA ASN A 198 2.78 22.91 -5.94
C ASN A 198 2.85 21.74 -6.93
N LYS A 199 3.08 22.00 -8.23
CA LYS A 199 3.22 20.93 -9.23
C LYS A 199 4.42 20.03 -8.92
N VAL A 200 5.55 20.64 -8.55
CA VAL A 200 6.77 19.91 -8.16
C VAL A 200 6.53 19.08 -6.90
N ARG A 201 5.78 19.60 -5.92
CA ARG A 201 5.41 18.87 -4.69
C ARG A 201 4.53 17.66 -4.98
N GLU A 202 3.42 17.86 -5.69
CA GLU A 202 2.47 16.77 -5.96
C GLU A 202 3.08 15.68 -6.83
N THR A 203 3.89 16.04 -7.84
CA THR A 203 4.65 15.06 -8.62
C THR A 203 5.71 14.37 -7.76
N ALA A 204 6.49 15.07 -6.93
CA ALA A 204 7.50 14.43 -6.08
C ALA A 204 6.89 13.45 -5.06
N LEU A 205 5.68 13.71 -4.58
CA LEU A 205 4.92 12.76 -3.76
C LEU A 205 4.41 11.58 -4.58
N PHE A 206 3.85 11.79 -5.77
CA PHE A 206 3.41 10.68 -6.63
C PHE A 206 4.57 9.80 -7.09
N LEU A 207 5.70 10.38 -7.49
CA LEU A 207 6.89 9.63 -7.87
C LEU A 207 7.45 8.82 -6.70
N ALA A 208 7.33 9.30 -5.45
CA ALA A 208 7.71 8.53 -4.27
C ALA A 208 6.79 7.31 -4.04
N GLU A 209 5.47 7.45 -4.20
CA GLU A 209 4.55 6.30 -4.16
C GLU A 209 4.86 5.32 -5.30
N LEU A 210 5.07 5.81 -6.52
CA LEU A 210 5.40 5.00 -7.71
C LEU A 210 6.73 4.25 -7.54
N TYR A 211 7.75 4.93 -7.03
CA TYR A 211 9.04 4.34 -6.66
C TYR A 211 8.84 3.20 -5.63
N MET A 212 8.00 3.41 -4.61
CA MET A 212 7.71 2.41 -3.59
C MET A 212 6.80 1.25 -4.06
N GLN A 213 6.12 1.38 -5.21
CA GLN A 213 5.37 0.30 -5.85
C GLN A 213 6.18 -0.50 -6.88
N LEU A 214 7.22 0.09 -7.48
CA LEU A 214 8.10 -0.56 -8.48
C LEU A 214 9.42 -1.10 -7.87
N ARG A 215 9.55 -1.11 -6.54
CA ARG A 215 10.79 -1.47 -5.83
C ARG A 215 11.04 -2.98 -5.74
N GLY A 216 12.13 -3.44 -6.36
CA GLY A 216 12.53 -4.86 -6.43
C GLY A 216 13.16 -5.21 -7.78
N GLU A 217 12.82 -4.42 -8.81
CA GLU A 217 13.39 -4.52 -10.15
C GLU A 217 14.76 -3.79 -10.25
N GLU A 218 15.84 -4.53 -9.98
CA GLU A 218 17.25 -4.12 -9.74
C GLU A 218 17.86 -2.95 -10.54
N PHE A 219 17.27 -2.54 -11.67
CA PHE A 219 17.90 -1.60 -12.63
C PHE A 219 17.02 -0.45 -13.12
N ARG A 220 15.79 -0.29 -12.59
CA ARG A 220 14.80 0.64 -13.20
C ARG A 220 14.17 1.66 -12.26
N ILE A 221 14.27 1.47 -10.96
CA ILE A 221 13.78 2.42 -9.96
C ILE A 221 14.64 3.70 -9.91
N HIS A 222 15.93 3.60 -10.23
CA HIS A 222 16.91 4.69 -10.14
C HIS A 222 16.52 5.96 -10.93
N LEU A 223 15.95 5.85 -12.13
CA LEU A 223 15.51 7.03 -12.90
C LEU A 223 14.37 7.80 -12.19
N ILE A 224 13.55 7.09 -11.40
CA ILE A 224 12.52 7.69 -10.56
C ILE A 224 13.18 8.32 -9.33
N ALA A 225 14.17 7.66 -8.72
CA ALA A 225 14.96 8.21 -7.61
C ALA A 225 15.66 9.52 -7.99
N GLU A 226 16.38 9.56 -9.13
CA GLU A 226 17.00 10.76 -9.70
C GLU A 226 15.98 11.91 -9.84
N ASN A 227 14.79 11.61 -10.35
CA ASN A 227 13.71 12.60 -10.51
C ASN A 227 13.13 13.08 -9.18
N ILE A 228 13.03 12.20 -8.18
CA ILE A 228 12.63 12.56 -6.82
C ILE A 228 13.69 13.48 -6.19
N VAL A 229 14.94 13.03 -6.07
CA VAL A 229 15.99 13.81 -5.39
C VAL A 229 16.26 15.14 -6.10
N TYR A 230 16.19 15.17 -7.44
CA TYR A 230 16.22 16.42 -8.20
C TYR A 230 15.09 17.35 -7.78
N SER A 231 13.84 16.87 -7.75
CA SER A 231 12.67 17.66 -7.33
C SER A 231 12.81 18.16 -5.89
N LEU A 232 13.33 17.33 -4.97
CA LEU A 232 13.57 17.72 -3.57
C LEU A 232 14.64 18.84 -3.45
N LYS A 233 15.76 18.73 -4.18
CA LYS A 233 16.79 19.79 -4.24
C LYS A 233 16.22 21.09 -4.81
N GLN A 234 15.38 21.00 -5.84
CA GLN A 234 14.72 22.17 -6.42
C GLN A 234 13.72 22.82 -5.43
N LEU A 235 13.00 22.03 -4.61
CA LEU A 235 12.14 22.52 -3.54
C LEU A 235 12.92 23.14 -2.36
N LEU A 236 14.07 22.56 -1.96
CA LEU A 236 14.95 23.10 -0.93
C LEU A 236 15.44 24.52 -1.26
N SER A 237 15.66 24.83 -2.55
CA SER A 237 16.03 26.18 -3.01
C SER A 237 14.98 27.27 -2.72
N LYS A 238 13.78 26.89 -2.26
CA LYS A 238 12.66 27.76 -1.88
C LYS A 238 12.10 27.33 -0.52
N GLU A 239 12.81 27.69 0.56
CA GLU A 239 12.36 27.44 1.95
C GLU A 239 10.96 28.03 2.21
N ASN A 240 9.95 27.16 2.34
CA ASN A 240 8.63 27.47 2.89
C ASN A 240 8.01 26.21 3.52
N ALA A 241 6.90 26.39 4.25
CA ALA A 241 6.28 25.32 5.03
C ALA A 241 5.81 24.13 4.17
N ASP A 242 5.20 24.38 3.02
CA ASP A 242 4.68 23.32 2.15
C ASP A 242 5.80 22.54 1.46
N ASN A 243 6.87 23.23 1.04
CA ASN A 243 8.03 22.60 0.42
C ASN A 243 8.77 21.72 1.45
N VAL A 244 9.06 22.25 2.65
CA VAL A 244 9.70 21.46 3.72
C VAL A 244 8.80 20.30 4.16
N ARG A 245 7.48 20.50 4.27
CA ARG A 245 6.52 19.42 4.54
C ARG A 245 6.56 18.34 3.45
N CYS A 246 6.53 18.72 2.18
CA CYS A 246 6.61 17.80 1.05
C CYS A 246 7.90 16.96 1.08
N ILE A 247 9.06 17.63 1.22
CA ILE A 247 10.36 16.97 1.36
C ILE A 247 10.31 15.96 2.51
N CYS A 248 9.82 16.36 3.69
CA CYS A 248 9.74 15.46 4.82
C CYS A 248 8.79 14.27 4.59
N LEU A 249 7.67 14.45 3.89
CA LEU A 249 6.74 13.36 3.57
C LEU A 249 7.33 12.37 2.56
N THR A 250 7.93 12.85 1.47
CA THR A 250 8.66 12.02 0.50
C THR A 250 9.77 11.21 1.20
N LEU A 251 10.56 11.86 2.06
CA LEU A 251 11.66 11.20 2.78
C LEU A 251 11.16 10.21 3.84
N LYS A 252 10.01 10.45 4.49
CA LYS A 252 9.39 9.46 5.39
C LYS A 252 8.85 8.23 4.65
N LEU A 253 8.52 8.35 3.37
CA LEU A 253 7.99 7.25 2.54
C LEU A 253 9.11 6.43 1.91
N ALA A 254 10.08 7.08 1.27
CA ALA A 254 11.09 6.42 0.42
C ALA A 254 12.54 6.67 0.86
N GLY A 255 12.79 7.39 1.96
CA GLY A 255 14.12 7.88 2.33
C GLY A 255 15.19 6.80 2.50
N TYR A 256 14.85 5.62 3.00
CA TYR A 256 15.78 4.49 3.13
C TYR A 256 16.29 4.00 1.77
N ASP A 257 15.36 3.56 0.92
CA ASP A 257 15.66 3.04 -0.41
C ASP A 257 16.32 4.14 -1.29
N LEU A 258 15.92 5.42 -1.15
CA LEU A 258 16.58 6.56 -1.80
C LEU A 258 18.02 6.82 -1.28
N THR A 259 18.32 6.56 0.01
CA THR A 259 19.69 6.64 0.53
C THR A 259 20.60 5.57 -0.10
N ALA A 260 20.05 4.41 -0.49
CA ALA A 260 20.78 3.38 -1.21
C ALA A 260 20.97 3.73 -2.70
N ASP A 261 19.91 4.19 -3.38
CA ASP A 261 19.95 4.51 -4.82
C ASP A 261 20.70 5.81 -5.14
N CYS A 262 20.55 6.86 -4.33
CA CYS A 262 21.08 8.21 -4.58
C CYS A 262 21.82 8.81 -3.36
N PRO A 263 22.89 8.15 -2.86
CA PRO A 263 23.51 8.48 -1.56
C PRO A 263 24.05 9.91 -1.45
N ASP A 264 24.73 10.43 -2.48
CA ASP A 264 25.30 11.79 -2.44
C ASP A 264 24.22 12.88 -2.52
N ASP A 265 23.18 12.70 -3.35
CA ASP A 265 22.05 13.61 -3.41
C ASP A 265 21.25 13.63 -2.10
N MET A 266 21.02 12.47 -1.50
CA MET A 266 20.35 12.32 -0.22
C MET A 266 21.14 12.97 0.92
N LYS A 267 22.47 12.81 0.93
CA LYS A 267 23.37 13.48 1.88
C LYS A 267 23.29 15.01 1.77
N GLU A 268 23.27 15.56 0.55
CA GLU A 268 23.09 17.00 0.33
C GLU A 268 21.72 17.48 0.84
N ILE A 269 20.64 16.75 0.52
CA ILE A 269 19.27 17.03 0.97
C ILE A 269 19.18 17.06 2.50
N ILE A 270 19.79 16.08 3.17
CA ILE A 270 19.79 15.99 4.64
C ILE A 270 20.65 17.10 5.27
N VAL A 271 21.77 17.48 4.68
CA VAL A 271 22.60 18.62 5.14
C VAL A 271 21.83 19.94 5.06
N GLU A 272 21.16 20.23 3.95
CA GLU A 272 20.33 21.44 3.82
C GLU A 272 19.10 21.40 4.74
N LEU A 273 18.46 20.24 4.93
CA LEU A 273 17.36 20.09 5.89
C LEU A 273 17.82 20.33 7.34
N ASN A 274 19.03 19.89 7.72
CA ASN A 274 19.66 20.24 8.99
C ASN A 274 19.94 21.75 9.08
N ALA A 275 20.44 22.38 8.01
CA ALA A 275 20.71 23.82 7.98
C ALA A 275 19.43 24.66 8.16
N ILE A 276 18.32 24.28 7.51
CA ILE A 276 17.00 24.89 7.69
C ILE A 276 16.50 24.71 9.13
N ASN A 277 16.58 23.49 9.68
CA ASN A 277 16.17 23.21 11.05
C ASN A 277 17.00 23.99 12.09
N ASN A 278 18.30 24.16 11.86
CA ASN A 278 19.19 24.92 12.75
C ASN A 278 19.01 26.44 12.61
N ARG A 279 18.64 26.94 11.42
CA ARG A 279 18.28 28.35 11.17
C ARG A 279 16.99 28.75 11.87
N SER A 280 16.06 27.82 12.07
CA SER A 280 14.78 28.07 12.74
C SER A 280 14.29 26.84 13.52
N PRO A 281 14.87 26.55 14.70
CA PRO A 281 14.49 25.39 15.50
C PRO A 281 13.00 25.38 15.84
N GLY A 282 12.36 24.22 15.72
CA GLY A 282 10.93 24.05 16.01
C GLY A 282 9.96 24.59 14.94
N LYS A 283 10.40 25.42 13.99
CA LYS A 283 9.57 25.95 12.88
C LYS A 283 9.03 24.82 11.98
N TYR A 284 9.79 23.74 11.85
CA TYR A 284 9.50 22.59 10.99
C TYR A 284 9.67 21.26 11.75
N PRO A 285 8.73 20.87 12.62
CA PRO A 285 8.89 19.68 13.47
C PRO A 285 9.07 18.37 12.68
N LEU A 286 8.51 18.29 11.47
CA LEU A 286 8.73 17.16 10.55
C LEU A 286 10.19 17.03 10.09
N ALA A 287 10.93 18.14 9.98
CA ALA A 287 12.34 18.12 9.57
C ALA A 287 13.21 17.47 10.65
N ALA A 288 13.04 17.88 11.91
CA ALA A 288 13.72 17.25 13.05
C ALA A 288 13.44 15.73 13.12
N ASN A 289 12.18 15.32 12.88
CA ASN A 289 11.81 13.90 12.86
C ASN A 289 12.50 13.12 11.72
N VAL A 290 12.58 13.68 10.51
CA VAL A 290 13.27 13.04 9.37
C VAL A 290 14.78 12.96 9.59
N ILE A 291 15.38 14.01 10.13
CA ILE A 291 16.80 14.03 10.53
C ILE A 291 17.08 12.98 11.62
N SER A 292 16.15 12.76 12.54
CA SER A 292 16.27 11.72 13.56
C SER A 292 16.05 10.31 13.02
N LEU A 293 15.23 10.15 11.98
CA LEU A 293 15.04 8.88 11.30
C LEU A 293 16.30 8.48 10.53
N GLU A 294 16.83 9.36 9.68
CA GLU A 294 18.06 9.11 8.89
C GLU A 294 19.24 8.70 9.80
N LYS A 295 19.52 9.46 10.86
CA LYS A 295 20.54 9.12 11.88
C LYS A 295 20.32 7.79 12.59
N ASN A 296 19.09 7.29 12.60
CA ASN A 296 18.71 6.00 13.18
C ASN A 296 18.40 4.95 12.09
N ASN A 297 19.13 5.01 10.97
CA ASN A 297 18.99 4.09 9.83
C ASN A 297 17.54 3.96 9.31
N TRP A 298 16.84 5.10 9.22
CA TRP A 298 15.43 5.22 8.88
C TRP A 298 14.47 4.42 9.78
N GLY A 299 14.92 4.02 10.98
CA GLY A 299 14.18 3.17 11.91
C GLY A 299 14.41 1.66 11.69
N ARG A 300 15.17 1.24 10.68
CA ARG A 300 15.50 -0.17 10.44
C ARG A 300 16.67 -0.59 11.35
N LYS A 301 16.46 -1.64 12.15
CA LYS A 301 17.54 -2.25 12.95
C LYS A 301 18.65 -2.73 12.02
N ILE A 302 19.91 -2.42 12.34
CA ILE A 302 21.06 -3.03 11.68
C ILE A 302 21.19 -4.46 12.22
N SER A 303 21.05 -5.47 11.37
CA SER A 303 21.24 -6.88 11.73
C SER A 303 22.72 -7.21 11.88
N GLY A 304 23.34 -6.68 12.94
CA GLY A 304 24.78 -6.78 13.22
C GLY A 304 25.06 -7.17 14.65
N SER A 305 24.95 -8.47 14.97
CA SER A 305 25.34 -9.04 16.26
C SER A 305 26.19 -10.30 16.08
N GLU A 306 27.50 -10.07 15.99
CA GLU A 306 28.59 -11.01 16.33
C GLU A 306 28.58 -12.44 15.74
N SER A 307 29.35 -12.62 14.66
CA SER A 307 30.28 -13.75 14.54
C SER A 307 31.48 -13.36 13.66
N PRO A 308 32.73 -13.44 14.16
CA PRO A 308 33.91 -13.03 13.40
C PRO A 308 34.43 -14.17 12.52
N ILE A 309 33.96 -14.25 11.27
CA ILE A 309 34.59 -15.05 10.20
C ILE A 309 34.87 -14.14 9.01
N GLU A 310 36.07 -14.26 8.44
CA GLU A 310 36.58 -13.36 7.42
C GLU A 310 35.94 -13.58 6.03
N GLY A 311 35.87 -12.48 5.26
CA GLY A 311 36.25 -12.57 3.85
C GLY A 311 35.25 -13.16 2.86
N ASN A 312 34.03 -12.60 2.76
CA ASN A 312 33.42 -12.41 1.44
C ASN A 312 32.45 -11.23 1.40
N LYS A 313 32.65 -10.31 0.46
CA LYS A 313 31.76 -9.16 0.23
C LYS A 313 30.57 -9.57 -0.65
N LEU A 314 29.74 -10.47 -0.13
CA LEU A 314 28.46 -10.81 -0.77
C LEU A 314 27.45 -9.69 -0.56
N MET A 315 26.50 -9.60 -1.51
CA MET A 315 25.46 -8.58 -1.53
C MET A 315 24.51 -8.79 -0.35
N GLU A 316 24.10 -7.70 0.31
CA GLU A 316 23.12 -7.75 1.38
C GLU A 316 21.78 -8.30 0.80
N PRO A 317 21.19 -9.36 1.38
CA PRO A 317 20.09 -10.07 0.75
C PRO A 317 18.84 -9.19 0.64
N PRO A 318 18.13 -9.18 -0.50
CA PRO A 318 16.93 -8.36 -0.67
C PRO A 318 15.84 -8.71 0.36
N ARG A 319 15.54 -7.75 1.24
CA ARG A 319 14.43 -7.69 2.20
C ARG A 319 14.01 -9.04 2.82
N SER A 320 14.48 -9.31 4.04
CA SER A 320 13.66 -10.02 5.03
C SER A 320 12.45 -9.14 5.38
N SER A 321 11.44 -9.27 4.52
CA SER A 321 10.05 -8.78 4.53
C SER A 321 9.70 -7.43 5.18
N ASP A 322 8.88 -6.64 4.47
CA ASP A 322 8.08 -5.56 5.09
C ASP A 322 6.76 -6.14 5.69
N ASP A 323 6.83 -7.33 6.31
CA ASP A 323 5.68 -8.04 6.90
C ASP A 323 5.23 -7.40 8.23
N PRO A 324 3.95 -7.58 8.63
CA PRO A 324 3.45 -7.08 9.91
C PRO A 324 4.18 -7.74 11.10
N VAL A 325 4.92 -6.94 11.87
CA VAL A 325 5.55 -7.38 13.11
C VAL A 325 4.48 -7.53 14.19
N PHE A 326 4.13 -8.77 14.54
CA PHE A 326 3.19 -9.08 15.61
C PHE A 326 3.84 -8.95 16.99
N TYR A 327 3.05 -8.54 17.99
CA TYR A 327 3.49 -8.37 19.37
C TYR A 327 2.66 -9.25 20.32
N GLY A 328 3.35 -9.92 21.25
CA GLY A 328 2.73 -10.76 22.27
C GLY A 328 2.06 -9.95 23.39
N PRO A 329 1.26 -10.59 24.25
CA PRO A 329 0.55 -9.94 25.36
C PRO A 329 1.49 -9.40 26.46
N ASP A 330 2.79 -9.69 26.38
CA ASP A 330 3.83 -9.14 27.24
C ASP A 330 4.43 -7.81 26.72
N GLY A 331 4.20 -7.48 25.44
CA GLY A 331 4.78 -6.36 24.71
C GLY A 331 6.03 -6.69 23.88
N SER A 332 6.46 -7.96 23.83
CA SER A 332 7.58 -8.42 23.00
C SER A 332 7.15 -8.68 21.57
N VAL A 333 8.10 -8.68 20.62
CA VAL A 333 7.84 -9.20 19.26
C VAL A 333 7.64 -10.72 19.35
N ILE A 334 6.62 -11.23 18.68
CA ILE A 334 6.36 -12.67 18.53
C ILE A 334 7.49 -13.26 17.66
N THR A 335 8.15 -14.32 18.11
CA THR A 335 9.21 -14.97 17.32
C THR A 335 8.62 -15.90 16.27
N ASP A 336 9.40 -16.28 15.26
CA ASP A 336 8.92 -17.10 14.14
C ASP A 336 8.35 -18.45 14.63
N GLU A 337 8.93 -19.04 15.68
CA GLU A 337 8.44 -20.29 16.29
C GLU A 337 7.14 -20.10 17.09
N GLU A 338 6.93 -18.91 17.67
CA GLU A 338 5.64 -18.56 18.30
C GLU A 338 4.56 -18.28 17.25
N CYS A 339 4.95 -17.71 16.11
CA CYS A 339 4.07 -17.46 14.97
C CYS A 339 3.64 -18.78 14.30
N GLU A 340 4.58 -19.72 14.13
CA GLU A 340 4.31 -21.10 13.71
C GLU A 340 3.38 -21.80 14.70
N PHE A 341 3.68 -21.76 16.01
CA PHE A 341 2.83 -22.35 17.05
C PHE A 341 1.38 -21.83 17.02
N LEU A 342 1.20 -20.51 16.88
CA LEU A 342 -0.13 -19.89 16.77
C LEU A 342 -0.85 -20.35 15.49
N THR A 343 -0.15 -20.41 14.36
CA THR A 343 -0.72 -20.83 13.07
C THR A 343 -1.09 -22.31 13.06
N THR A 344 -0.23 -23.19 13.59
CA THR A 344 -0.53 -24.62 13.75
C THR A 344 -1.68 -24.84 14.72
N SER A 345 -1.79 -24.03 15.79
CA SER A 345 -2.91 -24.11 16.73
C SER A 345 -4.25 -23.69 16.11
N ALA A 346 -4.26 -22.67 15.25
CA ALA A 346 -5.45 -22.26 14.51
C ALA A 346 -5.91 -23.35 13.51
N ASN A 347 -4.97 -23.91 12.74
CA ASN A 347 -5.25 -25.01 11.82
C ASN A 347 -5.56 -26.35 12.52
N GLY A 348 -5.38 -26.41 13.85
CA GLY A 348 -5.64 -27.59 14.68
C GLY A 348 -7.09 -27.78 15.11
N ILE A 349 -8.00 -26.84 14.79
CA ILE A 349 -9.42 -26.94 15.14
C ILE A 349 -10.22 -27.49 13.95
N PRO A 350 -10.71 -28.76 14.01
CA PRO A 350 -11.60 -29.30 12.99
C PRO A 350 -13.01 -28.68 13.15
N GLY A 351 -13.21 -27.51 12.54
CA GLY A 351 -14.49 -26.79 12.58
C GLY A 351 -14.52 -25.51 11.76
N SER A 352 -13.39 -24.81 11.58
CA SER A 352 -13.31 -23.60 10.75
C SER A 352 -13.11 -23.93 9.27
N ILE A 353 -14.14 -24.52 8.63
CA ILE A 353 -14.27 -24.51 7.17
C ILE A 353 -14.89 -23.16 6.76
N ASP A 354 -14.42 -22.59 5.66
CA ASP A 354 -15.02 -21.41 5.02
C ASP A 354 -16.43 -21.76 4.47
N ASN A 355 -17.44 -21.70 5.33
CA ASN A 355 -18.84 -21.94 4.94
C ASN A 355 -19.45 -20.70 4.28
N ASP A 356 -19.11 -20.50 2.99
CA ASP A 356 -19.84 -19.66 2.04
C ASP A 356 -21.22 -20.28 1.64
N GLU A 357 -21.93 -20.88 2.61
CA GLU A 357 -23.30 -21.38 2.46
C GLU A 357 -24.20 -20.75 3.53
N ILE A 358 -24.95 -19.72 3.12
CA ILE A 358 -26.05 -19.16 3.90
C ILE A 358 -27.23 -20.13 3.80
N ASP A 359 -27.20 -21.21 4.59
CA ASP A 359 -28.39 -22.00 4.83
C ASP A 359 -29.27 -21.28 5.87
N ASN A 360 -30.55 -21.13 5.55
CA ASN A 360 -31.44 -20.19 6.20
C ASN A 360 -32.40 -20.93 7.15
N ASP A 361 -31.83 -21.52 8.21
CA ASP A 361 -32.59 -22.18 9.27
C ASP A 361 -32.35 -21.51 10.63
N SER A 362 -33.43 -21.31 11.39
CA SER A 362 -33.50 -20.23 12.38
C SER A 362 -33.51 -20.71 13.84
N ASP A 363 -32.53 -21.53 14.21
CA ASP A 363 -32.25 -21.89 15.61
C ASP A 363 -30.74 -21.77 15.90
N VAL A 364 -30.35 -20.64 16.50
CA VAL A 364 -29.05 -20.47 17.16
C VAL A 364 -29.22 -20.90 18.61
N ASP A 365 -28.53 -21.96 19.03
CA ASP A 365 -28.47 -22.36 20.44
C ASP A 365 -27.98 -21.17 21.29
N LEU A 366 -28.88 -20.63 22.12
CA LEU A 366 -28.57 -19.52 23.03
C LEU A 366 -27.92 -20.03 24.30
N ASP A 367 -27.06 -19.19 24.89
CA ASP A 367 -26.38 -19.49 26.15
C ASP A 367 -27.40 -19.78 27.26
N PRO A 368 -27.35 -20.96 27.94
CA PRO A 368 -28.29 -21.31 29.00
C PRO A 368 -28.16 -20.47 30.28
N GLU A 369 -27.19 -19.55 30.38
CA GLU A 369 -27.14 -18.51 31.43
C GLU A 369 -27.70 -17.13 30.97
N MET A 370 -28.23 -17.00 29.74
CA MET A 370 -28.87 -15.77 29.26
C MET A 370 -30.23 -15.52 29.95
N ASP A 371 -30.53 -14.27 30.31
CA ASP A 371 -31.84 -13.91 30.88
C ASP A 371 -32.93 -13.67 29.82
N GLU A 372 -34.19 -13.89 30.21
CA GLU A 372 -35.37 -13.83 29.33
C GLU A 372 -35.55 -12.44 28.68
N GLU A 373 -35.06 -11.36 29.32
CA GLU A 373 -35.14 -9.99 28.80
C GLU A 373 -34.11 -9.77 27.67
N THR A 374 -32.88 -10.25 27.84
CA THR A 374 -31.82 -10.22 26.82
C THR A 374 -32.16 -11.11 25.63
N GLU A 375 -32.68 -12.31 25.87
CA GLU A 375 -33.15 -13.23 24.80
C GLU A 375 -34.23 -12.56 23.94
N HIS A 376 -35.25 -11.97 24.57
CA HIS A 376 -36.33 -11.31 23.85
C HIS A 376 -35.82 -10.09 23.05
N ALA A 377 -34.92 -9.29 23.62
CA ALA A 377 -34.32 -8.15 22.92
C ALA A 377 -33.53 -8.58 21.67
N TYR A 378 -32.76 -9.67 21.77
CA TYR A 378 -32.01 -10.23 20.64
C TYR A 378 -32.95 -10.73 19.53
N LYS A 379 -34.01 -11.47 19.88
CA LYS A 379 -34.98 -12.00 18.91
C LYS A 379 -35.75 -10.88 18.19
N GLU A 380 -36.10 -9.79 18.86
CA GLU A 380 -36.67 -8.60 18.20
C GLU A 380 -35.68 -7.93 17.23
N PHE A 381 -34.40 -7.80 17.59
CA PHE A 381 -33.38 -7.20 16.72
C PHE A 381 -33.22 -7.98 15.40
N ILE A 382 -33.09 -9.31 15.47
CA ILE A 382 -33.01 -10.18 14.28
C ILE A 382 -34.28 -10.08 13.43
N ARG A 383 -35.47 -10.00 14.07
CA ARG A 383 -36.74 -9.85 13.35
C ARG A 383 -36.86 -8.50 12.63
N GLN A 384 -36.23 -7.43 13.14
CA GLN A 384 -36.23 -6.11 12.51
C GLN A 384 -35.23 -6.03 11.34
N SER A 385 -34.03 -6.61 11.48
CA SER A 385 -33.04 -6.65 10.39
C SER A 385 -33.47 -7.53 9.22
N ALA A 386 -34.23 -8.61 9.45
CA ALA A 386 -34.82 -9.45 8.41
C ALA A 386 -36.01 -8.83 7.64
N ASN A 387 -36.43 -7.60 7.98
CA ASN A 387 -37.60 -6.91 7.38
C ASN A 387 -37.27 -5.49 6.85
N SER A 388 -35.98 -5.19 6.58
CA SER A 388 -35.48 -3.88 6.16
C SER A 388 -34.89 -3.87 4.74
#